data_AF-A2EZ13-F1
#
_entry.id   AF-A2EZ13-F1
#
_cell.length_a   1.000
_cell.length_b   1.000
_cell.length_c   1.000
_cell.angle_alpha   90.00
_cell.angle_beta   90.00
_cell.angle_gamma   90.00
#
_symmetry.space_group_name_H-M   'P 1'
#
loop_
_entity.id
_entity.type
_entity.pdbx_description
1 polymer ?
#
loop_
_entity_poly.entity_id
_entity_poly.type
_entity_poly.pdbx_seq_one_letter_code
_entity_poly.pdbx_strand_id
1 'polypeptide(L)'
;MNLIEHLAVLSLNTQWSDFFTTTPKIYCSNPSNWNGDYYVLNVIFTSLSNRALLMAFSSNTKVLIEYCDFTNVSATGNGGAINFGSYGMFVGNHNCADSCYCTGFCHFSLSIVSASQSAYNLNFYTSCKNCGQYNLGNGTIGSIGGYCWLNNSNISDCQAITRAAYLLEDASRISYEAYCHISNNNSSYAFVMKHYVGKTGYLLYMNFLNNNVDDYIFCSEGSYIILQNCSVIDNPCTSTFYNFQGEFVVTFSYFSNSGTIGSFVRTSSILSSSYVNDLGDINEDLCITVLPTSICTPIPSTPLQTPKSTPLVTMQATNSITPVVTPFNTPYETLASTAIKTPYYTPLASTASTCQPTMSPSSSSTYDRTNIMKYLNNRNPVFFIMLTYF
;
A
#
# COMPACT_ATOMS: atom_id res chain seq x y z
N MET A 1 -20.07 27.93 18.36
CA MET A 1 -21.12 27.10 17.75
C MET A 1 -20.42 26.14 16.81
N ASN A 2 -20.67 24.84 16.92
CA ASN A 2 -19.86 23.82 16.25
C ASN A 2 -20.39 23.55 14.84
N LEU A 3 -19.48 23.40 13.87
CA LEU A 3 -19.74 22.66 12.64
C LEU A 3 -18.43 22.06 12.09
N ILE A 4 -17.88 21.09 12.83
CA ILE A 4 -17.01 20.06 12.24
C ILE A 4 -17.90 18.83 12.09
N GLU A 5 -18.68 18.79 11.02
CA GLU A 5 -19.37 17.57 10.62
C GLU A 5 -18.38 16.62 9.94
N HIS A 6 -18.62 15.32 10.08
CA HIS A 6 -17.63 14.31 9.75
C HIS A 6 -17.45 14.20 8.23
N LEU A 7 -16.27 14.60 7.73
CA LEU A 7 -15.63 13.79 6.69
C LEU A 7 -15.47 12.37 7.27
N ALA A 8 -16.04 11.39 6.59
CA ALA A 8 -16.12 10.03 7.10
C ALA A 8 -14.72 9.48 7.38
N VAL A 9 -14.53 8.92 8.58
CA VAL A 9 -13.32 8.18 8.94
C VAL A 9 -13.32 6.88 8.13
N LEU A 10 -12.70 6.91 6.95
CA LEU A 10 -12.42 5.71 6.16
C LEU A 10 -11.49 4.82 6.98
N SER A 11 -12.06 3.77 7.58
CA SER A 11 -11.39 2.85 8.50
C SER A 11 -10.52 1.81 7.78
N LEU A 12 -9.79 2.28 6.76
CA LEU A 12 -8.82 1.53 5.96
C LEU A 12 -7.39 2.06 6.17
N ASN A 13 -7.14 2.66 7.35
CA ASN A 13 -5.79 2.92 7.86
C ASN A 13 -5.09 1.58 8.17
N THR A 14 -4.50 0.97 7.15
CA THR A 14 -3.11 0.53 7.26
C THR A 14 -2.29 1.70 7.76
N GLN A 15 -1.52 1.49 8.82
CA GLN A 15 -0.51 2.45 9.25
C GLN A 15 0.84 1.98 8.75
N TRP A 16 1.73 2.92 8.43
CA TRP A 16 3.13 2.62 8.11
C TRP A 16 3.78 1.69 9.15
N SER A 17 3.41 1.84 10.43
CA SER A 17 3.84 1.01 11.57
C SER A 17 3.48 -0.48 11.46
N ASP A 18 2.47 -0.83 10.67
CA ASP A 18 1.97 -2.21 10.54
C ASP A 18 2.96 -3.07 9.72
N PHE A 19 3.72 -2.41 8.83
CA PHE A 19 4.76 -3.03 8.00
C PHE A 19 6.17 -2.65 8.48
N PHE A 20 6.38 -1.42 8.95
CA PHE A 20 7.72 -0.82 9.07
C PHE A 20 7.89 0.02 10.37
N THR A 21 8.95 -0.26 11.13
CA THR A 21 9.24 0.38 12.43
C THR A 21 9.96 1.73 12.35
N THR A 22 10.22 2.24 11.16
CA THR A 22 10.92 3.52 10.89
C THR A 22 9.95 4.68 10.67
N THR A 23 10.45 5.91 10.50
CA THR A 23 9.62 7.05 10.09
C THR A 23 9.77 7.29 8.58
N PRO A 24 8.68 7.32 7.79
CA PRO A 24 8.75 7.55 6.35
C PRO A 24 8.88 9.04 6.01
N LYS A 25 9.42 9.32 4.82
CA LYS A 25 9.22 10.59 4.12
C LYS A 25 7.87 10.52 3.40
N ILE A 26 6.96 11.44 3.68
CA ILE A 26 5.72 11.57 2.89
C ILE A 26 6.08 12.09 1.50
N TYR A 27 5.52 11.47 0.46
CA TYR A 27 5.76 11.82 -0.93
C TYR A 27 4.93 13.02 -1.39
N CYS A 28 5.59 14.05 -1.94
CA CYS A 28 4.91 15.26 -2.42
C CYS A 28 5.33 15.73 -3.83
N SER A 29 6.46 15.27 -4.39
CA SER A 29 6.96 15.71 -5.70
C SER A 29 8.15 14.88 -6.21
N ASN A 30 8.38 14.89 -7.53
CA ASN A 30 9.40 14.11 -8.26
C ASN A 30 10.83 14.24 -7.69
N PRO A 31 11.38 13.18 -7.05
CA PRO A 31 12.76 13.11 -6.59
C PRO A 31 13.57 12.26 -7.57
N SER A 32 14.66 12.81 -8.11
CA SER A 32 15.54 12.08 -9.04
C SER A 32 16.37 10.97 -8.39
N ASN A 33 16.36 10.84 -7.05
CA ASN A 33 16.98 9.75 -6.29
C ASN A 33 16.17 9.48 -5.01
N TRP A 34 15.60 8.28 -4.89
CA TRP A 34 14.92 7.83 -3.67
C TRP A 34 15.92 7.09 -2.76
N ASN A 35 16.16 7.60 -1.56
CA ASN A 35 16.98 6.95 -0.54
C ASN A 35 16.46 7.25 0.88
N GLY A 36 16.47 6.26 1.76
CA GLY A 36 15.65 6.21 2.98
C GLY A 36 14.26 5.64 2.71
N ASP A 37 13.35 5.77 3.67
CA ASP A 37 12.01 5.16 3.64
C ASP A 37 10.93 6.16 3.22
N TYR A 38 9.90 5.73 2.48
CA TYR A 38 8.91 6.61 1.84
C TYR A 38 7.47 6.09 1.88
N TYR A 39 6.53 6.99 2.10
CA TYR A 39 5.08 6.72 2.07
C TYR A 39 4.41 7.60 1.01
N VAL A 40 3.76 6.96 0.03
CA VAL A 40 2.94 7.59 -1.00
C VAL A 40 1.48 7.29 -0.66
N LEU A 41 0.64 8.32 -0.53
CA LEU A 41 -0.74 8.19 -0.08
C LEU A 41 -1.65 9.13 -0.88
N ASN A 42 -2.72 8.60 -1.47
CA ASN A 42 -3.77 9.37 -2.14
C ASN A 42 -3.22 10.29 -3.25
N VAL A 43 -2.42 9.73 -4.16
CA VAL A 43 -1.76 10.46 -5.26
C VAL A 43 -2.20 9.90 -6.62
N ILE A 44 -2.73 10.79 -7.46
CA ILE A 44 -3.16 10.47 -8.83
C ILE A 44 -2.04 10.87 -9.80
N PHE A 45 -1.52 9.89 -10.54
CA PHE A 45 -0.48 10.08 -11.55
C PHE A 45 -1.07 9.89 -12.96
N THR A 46 -1.20 10.97 -13.74
CA THR A 46 -1.81 10.90 -15.08
C THR A 46 -0.86 11.30 -16.21
N SER A 47 -1.01 10.65 -17.36
CA SER A 47 -0.45 11.07 -18.66
C SER A 47 1.06 11.29 -18.68
N LEU A 48 1.82 10.48 -17.93
CA LEU A 48 3.27 10.62 -17.82
C LEU A 48 4.00 9.83 -18.93
N SER A 49 4.97 10.47 -19.57
CA SER A 49 5.89 9.85 -20.56
C SER A 49 7.14 9.21 -19.94
N ASN A 50 7.15 9.09 -18.62
CA ASN A 50 8.09 8.29 -17.83
C ASN A 50 7.35 7.80 -16.57
N ARG A 51 8.01 6.94 -15.80
CA ARG A 51 7.49 6.36 -14.55
C ARG A 51 7.04 7.43 -13.57
N ALA A 52 5.92 7.16 -12.91
CA ALA A 52 5.51 7.89 -11.73
C ALA A 52 6.51 7.70 -10.58
N LEU A 53 6.99 6.46 -10.38
CA LEU A 53 7.84 6.07 -9.26
C LEU A 53 9.02 5.24 -9.77
N LEU A 54 10.24 5.78 -9.69
CA LEU A 54 11.49 5.12 -10.10
C LEU A 54 12.50 5.17 -8.95
N MET A 55 13.02 4.01 -8.57
CA MET A 55 13.93 3.85 -7.43
C MET A 55 15.11 2.96 -7.80
N ALA A 56 16.31 3.34 -7.34
CA ALA A 56 17.57 2.88 -7.90
C ALA A 56 18.21 1.71 -7.12
N PHE A 57 18.86 0.81 -7.87
CA PHE A 57 19.52 -0.41 -7.40
C PHE A 57 20.72 -0.15 -6.48
N SER A 58 20.46 0.21 -5.22
CA SER A 58 21.48 0.25 -4.14
C SER A 58 20.92 0.40 -2.72
N SER A 59 19.68 0.88 -2.53
CA SER A 59 19.17 1.22 -1.20
C SER A 59 18.47 0.05 -0.47
N ASN A 60 18.42 0.15 0.86
CA ASN A 60 17.54 -0.63 1.74
C ASN A 60 16.17 0.06 1.92
N THR A 61 15.74 0.86 0.94
CA THR A 61 14.54 1.71 1.01
C THR A 61 13.28 0.88 1.23
N LYS A 62 12.46 1.25 2.21
CA LYS A 62 11.09 0.73 2.34
C LYS A 62 10.11 1.68 1.67
N VAL A 63 9.12 1.13 1.00
CA VAL A 63 8.06 1.90 0.34
C VAL A 63 6.70 1.32 0.67
N LEU A 64 5.78 2.23 1.02
CA LEU A 64 4.34 1.98 1.12
C LEU A 64 3.65 2.90 0.12
N ILE A 65 2.79 2.36 -0.74
CA ILE A 65 2.02 3.10 -1.75
C ILE A 65 0.55 2.75 -1.58
N GLU A 66 -0.28 3.74 -1.27
CA GLU A 66 -1.69 3.50 -0.94
C GLU A 66 -2.65 4.51 -1.57
N TYR A 67 -3.81 4.03 -2.03
CA TYR A 67 -4.86 4.82 -2.67
C TYR A 67 -4.32 5.66 -3.84
N CYS A 68 -3.39 5.12 -4.61
CA CYS A 68 -2.78 5.82 -5.74
C CYS A 68 -3.31 5.26 -7.07
N ASP A 69 -3.84 6.16 -7.90
CA ASP A 69 -4.25 5.88 -9.27
C ASP A 69 -3.11 6.21 -10.24
N PHE A 70 -2.85 5.32 -11.19
CA PHE A 70 -1.87 5.50 -12.24
C PHE A 70 -2.59 5.34 -13.59
N THR A 71 -2.74 6.43 -14.34
CA THR A 71 -3.56 6.46 -15.57
C THR A 71 -2.74 6.97 -16.76
N ASN A 72 -2.66 6.21 -17.84
CA ASN A 72 -1.84 6.56 -19.03
C ASN A 72 -0.37 6.86 -18.68
N VAL A 73 0.22 6.12 -17.72
CA VAL A 73 1.64 6.25 -17.36
C VAL A 73 2.49 5.28 -18.20
N SER A 74 3.51 5.80 -18.85
CA SER A 74 4.30 5.07 -19.86
C SER A 74 5.80 5.20 -19.63
N ALA A 75 6.58 4.14 -19.88
CA ALA A 75 8.03 4.19 -19.72
C ALA A 75 8.82 3.25 -20.66
N THR A 76 10.04 3.66 -21.02
CA THR A 76 11.00 2.78 -21.70
C THR A 76 11.74 1.90 -20.70
N GLY A 77 11.85 0.59 -20.98
CA GLY A 77 12.39 -0.40 -20.06
C GLY A 77 11.36 -0.89 -19.02
N ASN A 78 11.83 -1.39 -17.87
CA ASN A 78 11.00 -2.13 -16.91
C ASN A 78 10.19 -1.22 -15.97
N GLY A 79 9.00 -1.65 -15.55
CA GLY A 79 8.06 -0.95 -14.68
C GLY A 79 7.52 0.29 -15.37
N GLY A 80 6.27 0.24 -15.86
CA GLY A 80 5.65 1.36 -16.59
C GLY A 80 5.31 2.53 -15.67
N ALA A 81 4.52 2.29 -14.64
CA ALA A 81 4.23 3.27 -13.60
C ALA A 81 5.23 3.22 -12.44
N ILE A 82 5.56 2.01 -11.98
CA ILE A 82 6.40 1.76 -10.81
C ILE A 82 7.57 0.86 -11.21
N ASN A 83 8.80 1.34 -11.04
CA ASN A 83 10.00 0.50 -11.05
C ASN A 83 10.77 0.69 -9.74
N PHE A 84 10.69 -0.34 -8.90
CA PHE A 84 11.38 -0.43 -7.64
C PHE A 84 12.48 -1.48 -7.74
N GLY A 85 13.69 -1.08 -8.17
CA GLY A 85 14.86 -1.93 -8.12
C GLY A 85 15.69 -1.65 -6.87
N SER A 86 15.60 -2.45 -5.80
CA SER A 86 16.42 -2.22 -4.60
C SER A 86 16.65 -3.48 -3.76
N TYR A 87 17.36 -3.36 -2.63
CA TYR A 87 17.48 -4.43 -1.63
C TYR A 87 16.49 -4.26 -0.46
N GLY A 88 15.63 -3.25 -0.51
CA GLY A 88 14.69 -2.90 0.55
C GLY A 88 13.38 -3.69 0.51
N MET A 89 12.24 -3.01 0.67
CA MET A 89 10.92 -3.62 0.83
C MET A 89 9.83 -2.80 0.13
N PHE A 90 8.83 -3.49 -0.42
CA PHE A 90 7.73 -2.90 -1.18
C PHE A 90 6.38 -3.38 -0.64
N VAL A 91 5.47 -2.44 -0.41
CA VAL A 91 4.05 -2.70 -0.16
C VAL A 91 3.21 -1.75 -1.02
N GLY A 92 2.44 -2.30 -1.94
CA GLY A 92 1.32 -1.62 -2.58
C GLY A 92 0.00 -2.10 -1.96
N ASN A 93 -0.90 -1.18 -1.62
CA ASN A 93 -2.20 -1.50 -1.02
C ASN A 93 -3.28 -0.54 -1.55
N HIS A 94 -4.39 -1.05 -2.12
CA HIS A 94 -5.42 -0.23 -2.79
C HIS A 94 -4.83 0.71 -3.86
N ASN A 95 -4.25 0.15 -4.94
CA ASN A 95 -3.72 0.94 -6.06
C ASN A 95 -4.37 0.56 -7.38
N CYS A 96 -4.50 1.53 -8.27
CA CYS A 96 -5.09 1.36 -9.60
C CYS A 96 -4.05 1.60 -10.70
N ALA A 97 -4.08 0.78 -11.74
CA ALA A 97 -3.41 1.06 -13.00
C ALA A 97 -4.39 0.95 -14.17
N ASP A 98 -4.65 2.06 -14.87
CA ASP A 98 -5.37 2.07 -16.14
C ASP A 98 -4.43 2.51 -17.27
N SER A 99 -4.41 1.74 -18.36
CA SER A 99 -3.73 2.09 -19.61
C SER A 99 -2.24 2.41 -19.44
N CYS A 100 -1.62 1.85 -18.41
CA CYS A 100 -0.19 2.00 -18.13
C CYS A 100 0.62 0.99 -18.94
N TYR A 101 1.75 1.39 -19.53
CA TYR A 101 2.55 0.47 -20.36
C TYR A 101 4.06 0.70 -20.27
N CYS A 102 4.82 -0.30 -20.72
CA CYS A 102 6.28 -0.24 -20.77
C CYS A 102 6.86 -1.10 -21.89
N THR A 103 8.10 -0.86 -22.28
CA THR A 103 8.79 -1.68 -23.30
C THR A 103 9.61 -2.84 -22.72
N GLY A 104 9.77 -2.89 -21.40
CA GLY A 104 10.49 -3.97 -20.69
C GLY A 104 9.56 -4.85 -19.85
N PHE A 105 10.01 -5.26 -18.67
CA PHE A 105 9.20 -6.07 -17.77
C PHE A 105 8.18 -5.22 -16.98
N CYS A 106 6.93 -5.67 -16.96
CA CYS A 106 5.82 -5.27 -16.10
C CYS A 106 5.24 -3.86 -16.36
N HIS A 107 4.04 -3.85 -16.95
CA HIS A 107 3.37 -2.64 -17.45
C HIS A 107 2.87 -1.69 -16.36
N PHE A 108 2.36 -2.20 -15.24
CA PHE A 108 2.10 -1.39 -14.07
C PHE A 108 3.36 -1.29 -13.19
N SER A 109 3.70 -2.37 -12.50
CA SER A 109 4.70 -2.38 -11.44
C SER A 109 5.71 -3.51 -11.60
N LEU A 110 7.00 -3.16 -11.53
CA LEU A 110 8.06 -4.11 -11.23
C LEU A 110 8.68 -3.75 -9.87
N SER A 111 8.60 -4.67 -8.93
CA SER A 111 9.26 -4.57 -7.62
C SER A 111 10.28 -5.70 -7.47
N ILE A 112 11.56 -5.33 -7.41
CA ILE A 112 12.69 -6.19 -7.09
C ILE A 112 13.17 -5.83 -5.69
N VAL A 113 13.16 -6.80 -4.78
CA VAL A 113 13.66 -6.69 -3.41
C VAL A 113 14.82 -7.65 -3.19
N SER A 114 15.46 -7.57 -2.02
CA SER A 114 16.45 -8.56 -1.61
C SER A 114 15.85 -9.97 -1.52
N ALA A 115 16.57 -10.98 -2.01
CA ALA A 115 16.23 -12.40 -1.83
C ALA A 115 16.30 -12.87 -0.34
N SER A 116 16.58 -11.97 0.61
CA SER A 116 16.48 -12.24 2.04
C SER A 116 15.05 -12.63 2.46
N GLN A 117 14.96 -13.62 3.36
CA GLN A 117 13.71 -14.05 4.02
C GLN A 117 13.08 -12.97 4.93
N SER A 118 13.72 -11.80 5.06
CA SER A 118 13.25 -10.64 5.83
C SER A 118 12.71 -9.50 4.96
N ALA A 119 12.78 -9.60 3.62
CA ALA A 119 12.28 -8.59 2.70
C ALA A 119 10.85 -8.93 2.24
N TYR A 120 10.02 -7.91 2.03
CA TYR A 120 8.61 -8.05 1.67
C TYR A 120 8.33 -7.39 0.32
N ASN A 121 7.50 -8.04 -0.48
CA ASN A 121 7.09 -7.59 -1.81
C ASN A 121 5.59 -7.87 -1.97
N LEU A 122 4.78 -7.01 -1.36
CA LEU A 122 3.35 -7.27 -1.13
C LEU A 122 2.50 -6.36 -2.03
N ASN A 123 1.51 -6.94 -2.69
CA ASN A 123 0.48 -6.22 -3.44
C ASN A 123 -0.89 -6.65 -2.90
N PHE A 124 -1.65 -5.68 -2.38
CA PHE A 124 -2.99 -5.86 -1.82
C PHE A 124 -3.98 -4.95 -2.55
N TYR A 125 -5.18 -5.46 -2.87
CA TYR A 125 -6.26 -4.67 -3.46
C TYR A 125 -5.83 -3.84 -4.68
N THR A 126 -4.96 -4.42 -5.52
CA THR A 126 -4.46 -3.75 -6.73
C THR A 126 -5.40 -4.02 -7.89
N SER A 127 -5.94 -2.99 -8.55
CA SER A 127 -6.58 -3.12 -9.87
C SER A 127 -5.56 -2.79 -10.96
N CYS A 128 -5.55 -3.57 -12.04
CA CYS A 128 -4.77 -3.33 -13.25
C CYS A 128 -5.65 -3.64 -14.45
N LYS A 129 -5.85 -2.64 -15.31
CA LYS A 129 -6.80 -2.67 -16.42
C LYS A 129 -6.26 -1.98 -17.66
N ASN A 130 -6.59 -2.49 -18.84
CA ASN A 130 -6.09 -2.00 -20.14
C ASN A 130 -4.55 -1.87 -20.22
N CYS A 131 -3.79 -2.46 -19.29
CA CYS A 131 -2.37 -2.18 -19.15
C CYS A 131 -1.55 -2.92 -20.22
N GLY A 132 -0.48 -2.29 -20.66
CA GLY A 132 0.37 -2.77 -21.74
C GLY A 132 -0.17 -2.48 -23.12
N GLN A 133 0.45 -3.10 -24.13
CA GLN A 133 0.07 -3.03 -25.53
C GLN A 133 0.48 -4.34 -26.19
N TYR A 134 -0.34 -4.88 -27.09
CA TYR A 134 -0.02 -6.11 -27.82
C TYR A 134 1.36 -6.02 -28.51
N ASN A 135 2.17 -7.06 -28.35
CA ASN A 135 3.58 -7.10 -28.78
C ASN A 135 4.53 -6.06 -28.14
N LEU A 136 4.22 -5.48 -26.97
CA LEU A 136 5.17 -4.72 -26.15
C LEU A 136 5.25 -5.25 -24.71
N GLY A 137 6.45 -5.17 -24.12
CA GLY A 137 6.77 -5.55 -22.73
C GLY A 137 6.40 -6.98 -22.29
N ASN A 138 6.53 -7.23 -20.98
CA ASN A 138 6.39 -8.57 -20.39
C ASN A 138 5.75 -8.55 -18.99
N GLY A 139 4.51 -9.03 -18.83
CA GLY A 139 3.77 -8.97 -17.56
C GLY A 139 3.08 -7.64 -17.30
N THR A 140 2.10 -7.64 -16.40
CA THR A 140 1.47 -6.42 -15.89
C THR A 140 2.02 -6.05 -14.52
N ILE A 141 2.06 -7.02 -13.59
CA ILE A 141 2.71 -6.91 -12.27
C ILE A 141 3.86 -7.91 -12.19
N GLY A 142 4.99 -7.49 -11.62
CA GLY A 142 6.15 -8.34 -11.34
C GLY A 142 6.71 -8.17 -9.95
N SER A 143 6.80 -9.27 -9.20
CA SER A 143 7.45 -9.34 -7.89
C SER A 143 8.69 -10.23 -7.96
N ILE A 144 9.87 -9.69 -7.67
CA ILE A 144 11.13 -10.43 -7.68
C ILE A 144 11.79 -10.35 -6.30
N GLY A 145 12.23 -11.50 -5.77
CA GLY A 145 12.92 -11.61 -4.49
C GLY A 145 12.01 -11.51 -3.26
N GLY A 146 12.56 -11.84 -2.09
CA GLY A 146 11.88 -11.64 -0.79
C GLY A 146 10.65 -12.51 -0.58
N TYR A 147 9.67 -11.99 0.15
CA TYR A 147 8.40 -12.65 0.46
C TYR A 147 7.30 -11.99 -0.38
N CYS A 148 6.87 -12.67 -1.45
CA CYS A 148 5.98 -12.11 -2.47
C CYS A 148 4.53 -12.52 -2.22
N TRP A 149 3.64 -11.53 -2.07
CA TRP A 149 2.19 -11.72 -1.97
C TRP A 149 1.46 -10.90 -3.03
N LEU A 150 0.43 -11.49 -3.64
CA LEU A 150 -0.57 -10.81 -4.46
C LEU A 150 -1.95 -11.21 -3.93
N ASN A 151 -2.70 -10.27 -3.34
CA ASN A 151 -3.91 -10.62 -2.60
C ASN A 151 -5.06 -9.64 -2.89
N ASN A 152 -6.28 -10.15 -2.97
CA ASN A 152 -7.51 -9.38 -3.23
C ASN A 152 -7.42 -8.47 -4.47
N SER A 153 -6.69 -8.87 -5.51
CA SER A 153 -6.29 -7.99 -6.63
C SER A 153 -6.96 -8.39 -7.95
N ASN A 154 -7.19 -7.41 -8.82
CA ASN A 154 -7.79 -7.58 -10.15
C ASN A 154 -6.73 -7.26 -11.22
N ILE A 155 -6.50 -8.17 -12.16
CA ILE A 155 -5.66 -7.95 -13.33
C ILE A 155 -6.47 -8.37 -14.56
N SER A 156 -7.08 -7.39 -15.23
CA SER A 156 -8.03 -7.62 -16.32
C SER A 156 -7.71 -6.83 -17.58
N ASP A 157 -8.11 -7.34 -18.75
CA ASP A 157 -8.00 -6.67 -20.05
C ASP A 157 -6.57 -6.23 -20.46
N CYS A 158 -5.50 -6.75 -19.82
CA CYS A 158 -4.11 -6.34 -20.05
C CYS A 158 -3.45 -7.11 -21.22
N GLN A 159 -2.38 -6.54 -21.80
CA GLN A 159 -1.74 -7.04 -23.02
C GLN A 159 -0.20 -7.02 -22.93
N ALA A 160 0.49 -8.11 -23.29
CA ALA A 160 1.97 -8.19 -23.25
C ALA A 160 2.57 -9.10 -24.36
N ILE A 161 3.89 -9.00 -24.64
CA ILE A 161 4.57 -9.94 -25.57
C ILE A 161 4.56 -11.35 -24.98
N THR A 162 5.09 -11.46 -23.76
CA THR A 162 5.14 -12.69 -22.97
C THR A 162 4.58 -12.35 -21.59
N ARG A 163 4.01 -13.32 -20.87
CA ARG A 163 3.48 -13.13 -19.50
C ARG A 163 2.29 -12.15 -19.49
N ALA A 164 1.04 -12.62 -19.50
CA ALA A 164 -0.12 -11.73 -19.60
C ALA A 164 -0.37 -10.89 -18.33
N ALA A 165 -0.37 -11.52 -17.16
CA ALA A 165 -0.82 -10.88 -15.91
C ALA A 165 0.31 -10.72 -14.88
N TYR A 166 0.71 -11.81 -14.21
CA TYR A 166 1.60 -11.76 -13.04
C TYR A 166 2.89 -12.55 -13.23
N LEU A 167 4.00 -11.93 -12.81
CA LEU A 167 5.32 -12.52 -12.77
C LEU A 167 5.85 -12.59 -11.33
N LEU A 168 6.32 -13.78 -10.95
CA LEU A 168 7.07 -14.01 -9.72
C LEU A 168 8.42 -14.68 -10.03
N GLU A 169 9.52 -14.07 -9.58
CA GLU A 169 10.87 -14.63 -9.71
C GLU A 169 11.63 -14.61 -8.36
N ASP A 170 12.49 -15.61 -8.10
CA ASP A 170 13.39 -15.69 -6.93
C ASP A 170 12.72 -15.57 -5.53
N ALA A 171 11.51 -16.12 -5.39
CA ALA A 171 10.75 -16.09 -4.13
C ALA A 171 11.48 -16.80 -2.97
N SER A 172 11.89 -16.04 -1.94
CA SER A 172 12.87 -16.46 -0.92
C SER A 172 12.45 -17.63 -0.01
N ARG A 173 11.14 -17.91 0.13
CA ARG A 173 10.64 -18.82 1.18
C ARG A 173 9.32 -19.50 0.90
N ILE A 174 8.27 -18.70 0.67
CA ILE A 174 6.91 -19.08 0.29
C ILE A 174 6.36 -17.87 -0.48
N SER A 175 5.50 -18.08 -1.48
CA SER A 175 4.67 -17.03 -2.07
C SER A 175 3.18 -17.33 -1.83
N TYR A 176 2.35 -16.30 -1.85
CA TYR A 176 0.93 -16.41 -1.50
C TYR A 176 0.10 -15.49 -2.40
N GLU A 177 -0.58 -16.11 -3.35
CA GLU A 177 -1.43 -15.45 -4.32
C GLU A 177 -2.88 -15.90 -4.06
N ALA A 178 -3.71 -14.98 -3.55
CA ALA A 178 -5.02 -15.35 -3.02
C ALA A 178 -6.13 -14.36 -3.38
N TYR A 179 -7.35 -14.87 -3.58
CA TYR A 179 -8.56 -14.07 -3.83
C TYR A 179 -8.40 -13.07 -4.99
N CYS A 180 -7.62 -13.39 -6.02
CA CYS A 180 -7.41 -12.49 -7.15
C CYS A 180 -8.26 -12.90 -8.36
N HIS A 181 -8.72 -11.89 -9.09
CA HIS A 181 -9.40 -12.03 -10.37
C HIS A 181 -8.40 -11.72 -11.49
N ILE A 182 -8.15 -12.67 -12.38
CA ILE A 182 -7.21 -12.53 -13.51
C ILE A 182 -7.94 -12.93 -14.79
N SER A 183 -8.36 -11.94 -15.60
CA SER A 183 -9.27 -12.21 -16.72
C SER A 183 -9.06 -11.40 -17.99
N ASN A 184 -9.52 -11.94 -19.12
CA ASN A 184 -9.45 -11.32 -20.45
C ASN A 184 -8.04 -10.91 -20.93
N ASN A 185 -6.96 -11.24 -20.18
CA ASN A 185 -5.62 -10.78 -20.51
C ASN A 185 -5.09 -11.52 -21.76
N ASN A 186 -4.37 -10.81 -22.61
CA ASN A 186 -3.88 -11.31 -23.89
C ASN A 186 -2.35 -11.31 -23.93
N SER A 187 -1.72 -12.44 -24.27
CA SER A 187 -0.28 -12.47 -24.52
C SER A 187 0.07 -13.33 -25.71
N SER A 188 0.89 -12.77 -26.61
CA SER A 188 1.42 -13.44 -27.80
C SER A 188 2.41 -14.58 -27.51
N TYR A 189 2.67 -14.91 -26.23
CA TYR A 189 3.61 -15.95 -25.86
C TYR A 189 3.48 -16.45 -24.42
N ALA A 190 3.74 -17.75 -24.24
CA ALA A 190 4.05 -18.43 -23.00
C ALA A 190 2.93 -18.58 -21.95
N PHE A 191 2.53 -17.56 -21.19
CA PHE A 191 1.67 -17.80 -20.01
C PHE A 191 0.90 -16.59 -19.45
N VAL A 192 -0.14 -16.88 -18.65
CA VAL A 192 -0.82 -15.88 -17.81
C VAL A 192 -0.01 -15.55 -16.56
N MET A 193 0.54 -16.60 -15.91
CA MET A 193 1.20 -16.51 -14.62
C MET A 193 2.46 -17.39 -14.57
N LYS A 194 3.58 -16.86 -14.04
CA LYS A 194 4.84 -17.61 -13.87
C LYS A 194 5.43 -17.48 -12.47
N HIS A 195 5.88 -18.62 -11.95
CA HIS A 195 6.69 -18.78 -10.74
C HIS A 195 8.08 -19.33 -11.13
N TYR A 196 9.11 -18.48 -11.06
CA TYR A 196 10.48 -18.80 -11.44
C TYR A 196 11.40 -18.94 -10.23
N VAL A 197 12.15 -20.05 -10.17
CA VAL A 197 13.24 -20.31 -9.20
C VAL A 197 12.80 -20.01 -7.76
N GLY A 198 11.63 -20.53 -7.40
CA GLY A 198 10.96 -20.27 -6.14
C GLY A 198 10.99 -21.45 -5.16
N LYS A 199 10.32 -21.23 -4.03
CA LYS A 199 9.98 -22.28 -3.06
C LYS A 199 8.53 -22.73 -3.27
N THR A 200 7.74 -22.85 -2.21
CA THR A 200 6.32 -23.20 -2.32
C THR A 200 5.50 -21.96 -2.66
N GLY A 201 4.74 -22.00 -3.76
CA GLY A 201 3.71 -21.02 -4.07
C GLY A 201 2.32 -21.55 -3.75
N TYR A 202 1.45 -20.69 -3.22
CA TYR A 202 0.05 -21.01 -2.91
C TYR A 202 -0.88 -20.12 -3.74
N LEU A 203 -1.63 -20.73 -4.65
CA LEU A 203 -2.69 -20.12 -5.46
C LEU A 203 -4.04 -20.51 -4.85
N LEU A 204 -4.71 -19.58 -4.16
CA LEU A 204 -5.88 -19.87 -3.32
C LEU A 204 -7.10 -19.02 -3.70
N TYR A 205 -8.26 -19.63 -3.96
CA TYR A 205 -9.50 -18.90 -4.28
C TYR A 205 -9.37 -17.94 -5.49
N MET A 206 -8.50 -18.28 -6.43
CA MET A 206 -8.19 -17.44 -7.60
C MET A 206 -9.17 -17.71 -8.74
N ASN A 207 -9.48 -16.68 -9.53
CA ASN A 207 -10.26 -16.80 -10.77
C ASN A 207 -9.39 -16.50 -11.99
N PHE A 208 -9.25 -17.45 -12.91
CA PHE A 208 -8.55 -17.30 -14.19
C PHE A 208 -9.55 -17.48 -15.33
N LEU A 209 -10.03 -16.38 -15.94
CA LEU A 209 -11.18 -16.39 -16.86
C LEU A 209 -10.81 -15.75 -18.21
N ASN A 210 -11.14 -16.39 -19.35
CA ASN A 210 -10.99 -15.80 -20.70
C ASN A 210 -9.59 -15.29 -21.10
N ASN A 211 -8.51 -15.69 -20.42
CA ASN A 211 -7.16 -15.21 -20.76
C ASN A 211 -6.67 -15.90 -22.04
N ASN A 212 -6.29 -15.12 -23.05
CA ASN A 212 -5.85 -15.60 -24.36
C ASN A 212 -4.32 -15.72 -24.41
N VAL A 213 -3.81 -16.95 -24.46
CA VAL A 213 -2.38 -17.26 -24.30
C VAL A 213 -2.01 -18.53 -25.09
N ASP A 214 -1.11 -18.41 -26.07
CA ASP A 214 -0.85 -19.50 -27.03
C ASP A 214 -0.40 -20.83 -26.38
N ASP A 215 0.54 -20.78 -25.43
CA ASP A 215 1.15 -21.98 -24.85
C ASP A 215 0.46 -22.47 -23.56
N TYR A 216 0.57 -21.72 -22.45
CA TYR A 216 0.27 -22.18 -21.09
C TYR A 216 -0.61 -21.21 -20.29
N ILE A 217 -1.26 -21.65 -19.20
CA ILE A 217 -1.84 -20.72 -18.21
C ILE A 217 -0.83 -20.50 -17.08
N PHE A 218 -0.37 -21.59 -16.48
CA PHE A 218 0.55 -21.60 -15.33
C PHE A 218 1.93 -22.10 -15.75
N CYS A 219 2.97 -21.37 -15.39
CA CYS A 219 4.36 -21.77 -15.59
C CYS A 219 5.08 -21.91 -14.24
N SER A 220 5.62 -23.10 -13.96
CA SER A 220 6.52 -23.33 -12.81
C SER A 220 7.89 -23.79 -13.27
N GLU A 221 8.90 -23.02 -12.91
CA GLU A 221 10.31 -23.34 -13.14
C GLU A 221 10.99 -23.44 -11.76
N GLY A 222 11.42 -24.64 -11.38
CA GLY A 222 12.04 -24.97 -10.09
C GLY A 222 11.13 -24.87 -8.85
N SER A 223 9.83 -24.61 -9.00
CA SER A 223 8.93 -24.21 -7.90
C SER A 223 7.85 -25.26 -7.60
N TYR A 224 7.42 -25.36 -6.34
CA TYR A 224 6.34 -26.27 -5.91
C TYR A 224 5.04 -25.49 -5.72
N ILE A 225 4.07 -25.66 -6.62
CA ILE A 225 2.88 -24.80 -6.66
C ILE A 225 1.63 -25.58 -6.24
N ILE A 226 0.89 -25.06 -5.27
CA ILE A 226 -0.41 -25.59 -4.84
C ILE A 226 -1.51 -24.69 -5.40
N LEU A 227 -2.41 -25.25 -6.19
CA LEU A 227 -3.69 -24.64 -6.56
C LEU A 227 -4.78 -25.22 -5.65
N GLN A 228 -5.52 -24.35 -4.96
CA GLN A 228 -6.62 -24.73 -4.10
C GLN A 228 -7.82 -23.78 -4.27
N ASN A 229 -9.00 -24.35 -4.47
CA ASN A 229 -10.24 -23.58 -4.67
C ASN A 229 -10.16 -22.57 -5.84
N CYS A 230 -9.37 -22.84 -6.88
CA CYS A 230 -9.25 -21.97 -8.04
C CYS A 230 -10.26 -22.34 -9.15
N SER A 231 -10.79 -21.35 -9.86
CA SER A 231 -11.54 -21.57 -11.12
C SER A 231 -10.67 -21.18 -12.32
N VAL A 232 -10.62 -22.04 -13.34
CA VAL A 232 -9.84 -21.85 -14.58
C VAL A 232 -10.76 -22.11 -15.78
N ILE A 233 -11.32 -21.06 -16.36
CA ILE A 233 -12.44 -21.14 -17.31
C ILE A 233 -12.15 -20.35 -18.60
N ASP A 234 -12.43 -20.96 -19.75
CA ASP A 234 -12.41 -20.38 -21.09
C ASP A 234 -11.13 -19.62 -21.47
N ASN A 235 -9.99 -20.03 -20.89
CA ASN A 235 -8.66 -19.58 -21.29
C ASN A 235 -8.19 -20.45 -22.48
N PRO A 236 -8.21 -19.98 -23.74
CA PRO A 236 -7.65 -20.75 -24.85
C PRO A 236 -6.13 -20.82 -24.72
N CYS A 237 -5.61 -22.04 -24.71
CA CYS A 237 -4.18 -22.37 -24.66
C CYS A 237 -3.91 -23.79 -25.17
N THR A 238 -2.64 -24.06 -25.51
CA THR A 238 -2.16 -25.40 -25.90
C THR A 238 -2.11 -26.37 -24.70
N SER A 239 -1.76 -25.89 -23.52
CA SER A 239 -1.70 -26.67 -22.28
C SER A 239 -2.07 -25.82 -21.06
N THR A 240 -2.61 -26.43 -20.01
CA THR A 240 -2.97 -25.69 -18.79
C THR A 240 -1.72 -25.32 -17.98
N PHE A 241 -0.73 -26.22 -17.94
CA PHE A 241 0.47 -26.10 -17.11
C PHE A 241 1.75 -26.33 -17.91
N TYR A 242 2.80 -25.56 -17.62
CA TYR A 242 4.19 -25.84 -17.97
C TYR A 242 5.02 -26.07 -16.71
N ASN A 243 5.87 -27.09 -16.73
CA ASN A 243 6.73 -27.42 -15.61
C ASN A 243 8.15 -27.73 -16.07
N PHE A 244 9.14 -27.08 -15.43
CA PHE A 244 10.55 -27.44 -15.54
C PHE A 244 11.16 -27.55 -14.14
N GLN A 245 11.47 -28.77 -13.70
CA GLN A 245 12.06 -29.06 -12.37
C GLN A 245 11.23 -28.60 -11.16
N GLY A 246 9.95 -28.29 -11.34
CA GLY A 246 9.02 -27.94 -10.26
C GLY A 246 8.02 -29.06 -9.99
N GLU A 247 6.89 -28.73 -9.36
CA GLU A 247 5.73 -29.60 -9.24
C GLU A 247 4.43 -28.79 -9.13
N PHE A 248 3.30 -29.34 -9.56
CA PHE A 248 1.97 -28.78 -9.33
C PHE A 248 1.11 -29.76 -8.53
N VAL A 249 0.38 -29.24 -7.54
CA VAL A 249 -0.69 -29.97 -6.83
C VAL A 249 -1.99 -29.19 -6.98
N VAL A 250 -3.04 -29.85 -7.46
CA VAL A 250 -4.35 -29.25 -7.74
C VAL A 250 -5.40 -29.86 -6.81
N THR A 251 -6.12 -29.01 -6.07
CA THR A 251 -7.10 -29.41 -5.07
C THR A 251 -8.36 -28.53 -5.17
N PHE A 252 -9.54 -29.14 -5.06
CA PHE A 252 -10.86 -28.48 -5.01
C PHE A 252 -11.09 -27.39 -6.07
N SER A 253 -10.45 -27.52 -7.22
CA SER A 253 -10.40 -26.49 -8.27
C SER A 253 -11.19 -26.93 -9.50
N TYR A 254 -11.76 -25.97 -10.23
CA TYR A 254 -12.56 -26.22 -11.44
C TYR A 254 -11.79 -25.82 -12.70
N PHE A 255 -11.83 -26.67 -13.73
CA PHE A 255 -11.16 -26.46 -15.01
C PHE A 255 -12.16 -26.67 -16.15
N SER A 256 -12.29 -25.66 -17.02
CA SER A 256 -13.09 -25.68 -18.25
C SER A 256 -12.36 -24.84 -19.29
N ASN A 257 -11.22 -25.33 -19.77
CA ASN A 257 -10.35 -24.64 -20.71
C ASN A 257 -9.77 -25.65 -21.74
N SER A 258 -9.24 -25.16 -22.87
CA SER A 258 -8.83 -26.05 -23.98
C SER A 258 -7.54 -26.83 -23.75
N GLY A 259 -6.65 -26.30 -22.91
CA GLY A 259 -5.27 -26.77 -22.80
C GLY A 259 -5.16 -28.08 -22.01
N THR A 260 -4.37 -29.03 -22.52
CA THR A 260 -4.14 -30.31 -21.85
C THR A 260 -3.55 -30.16 -20.44
N ILE A 261 -3.89 -31.08 -19.53
CA ILE A 261 -3.28 -31.17 -18.19
C ILE A 261 -2.22 -32.28 -18.24
N GLY A 262 -0.96 -31.91 -18.02
CA GLY A 262 0.17 -32.85 -18.06
C GLY A 262 0.19 -33.82 -16.88
N SER A 263 0.73 -35.02 -17.09
CA SER A 263 0.80 -36.08 -16.07
C SER A 263 1.72 -35.78 -14.87
N PHE A 264 2.46 -34.67 -14.90
CA PHE A 264 3.23 -34.14 -13.77
C PHE A 264 2.37 -33.33 -12.76
N VAL A 265 1.09 -33.09 -13.06
CA VAL A 265 0.17 -32.37 -12.18
C VAL A 265 -0.52 -33.36 -11.25
N ARG A 266 -0.27 -33.27 -9.93
CA ARG A 266 -0.93 -34.14 -8.94
C ARG A 266 -2.31 -33.60 -8.60
N THR A 267 -3.36 -34.20 -9.14
CA THR A 267 -4.76 -33.85 -8.85
C THR A 267 -5.27 -34.61 -7.62
N SER A 268 -5.51 -33.93 -6.50
CA SER A 268 -6.21 -34.55 -5.35
C SER A 268 -7.72 -34.48 -5.49
N SER A 269 -8.21 -33.40 -6.09
CA SER A 269 -9.62 -33.18 -6.41
C SER A 269 -9.75 -32.10 -7.48
N ILE A 270 -10.40 -32.44 -8.59
CA ILE A 270 -10.93 -31.49 -9.57
C ILE A 270 -12.46 -31.56 -9.44
N LEU A 271 -13.10 -30.40 -9.39
CA LEU A 271 -14.56 -30.30 -9.27
C LEU A 271 -15.21 -30.46 -10.66
N SER A 272 -16.34 -31.16 -10.72
CA SER A 272 -17.08 -31.42 -11.96
C SER A 272 -18.13 -30.35 -12.28
N SER A 273 -18.63 -29.65 -11.25
CA SER A 273 -19.54 -28.51 -11.38
C SER A 273 -18.78 -27.21 -11.57
N SER A 274 -19.20 -26.40 -12.54
CA SER A 274 -18.70 -25.05 -12.74
C SER A 274 -18.95 -24.17 -11.50
N TYR A 275 -17.90 -23.52 -11.02
CA TYR A 275 -18.00 -22.39 -10.10
C TYR A 275 -16.93 -21.36 -10.45
N VAL A 276 -17.20 -20.12 -10.06
CA VAL A 276 -16.25 -19.01 -10.00
C VAL A 276 -16.25 -18.57 -8.54
N ASN A 277 -15.11 -18.19 -7.97
CA ASN A 277 -15.10 -17.66 -6.60
C ASN A 277 -15.85 -16.32 -6.60
N ASP A 278 -16.83 -16.17 -5.71
CA ASP A 278 -17.40 -14.85 -5.44
C ASP A 278 -16.39 -14.07 -4.58
N LEU A 279 -15.72 -13.12 -5.23
CA LEU A 279 -14.72 -12.24 -4.65
C LEU A 279 -15.30 -10.85 -4.32
N GLY A 280 -16.62 -10.66 -4.43
CA GLY A 280 -17.28 -9.38 -4.15
C GLY A 280 -16.63 -8.20 -4.87
N ASP A 281 -16.30 -7.15 -4.10
CA ASP A 281 -15.68 -5.88 -4.50
C ASP A 281 -14.43 -6.03 -5.40
N ILE A 282 -13.73 -7.17 -5.34
CA ILE A 282 -12.51 -7.43 -6.14
C ILE A 282 -12.85 -7.71 -7.62
N ASN A 283 -14.08 -8.12 -7.92
CA ASN A 283 -14.56 -8.24 -9.29
C ASN A 283 -14.84 -6.87 -9.93
N GLU A 284 -15.05 -5.83 -9.11
CA GLU A 284 -15.20 -4.46 -9.60
C GLU A 284 -13.83 -3.82 -9.85
N ASP A 285 -13.84 -2.77 -10.66
CA ASP A 285 -12.63 -2.03 -11.00
C ASP A 285 -12.31 -1.03 -9.88
N LEU A 286 -11.30 -1.36 -9.05
CA LEU A 286 -10.87 -0.50 -7.94
C LEU A 286 -10.22 0.82 -8.39
N CYS A 287 -10.09 1.07 -9.70
CA CYS A 287 -9.72 2.37 -10.24
C CYS A 287 -10.73 3.44 -9.84
N ILE A 288 -10.27 4.42 -9.05
CA ILE A 288 -11.13 5.45 -8.50
C ILE A 288 -11.64 6.26 -9.69
N THR A 289 -12.94 6.13 -9.98
CA THR A 289 -13.61 7.01 -10.95
C THR A 289 -13.66 8.39 -10.32
N VAL A 290 -12.63 9.20 -10.59
CA VAL A 290 -12.29 10.40 -9.82
C VAL A 290 -13.43 11.42 -9.84
N LEU A 291 -14.30 11.34 -8.84
CA LEU A 291 -15.16 12.45 -8.45
C LEU A 291 -14.22 13.62 -8.12
N PRO A 292 -14.26 14.74 -8.87
CA PRO A 292 -13.24 15.79 -8.82
C PRO A 292 -13.28 16.51 -7.48
N THR A 293 -12.53 15.95 -6.55
CA THR A 293 -12.46 16.36 -5.15
C THR A 293 -11.52 17.55 -5.05
N SER A 294 -11.85 18.48 -4.15
CA SER A 294 -11.26 19.81 -4.11
C SER A 294 -9.74 19.75 -4.07
N ILE A 295 -9.09 20.39 -5.07
CA ILE A 295 -7.64 20.60 -5.12
C ILE A 295 -7.16 21.03 -3.74
N CYS A 296 -6.15 20.35 -3.21
CA CYS A 296 -5.50 20.74 -1.97
C CYS A 296 -4.74 22.05 -2.20
N THR A 297 -5.45 23.17 -2.14
CA THR A 297 -4.85 24.51 -2.17
C THR A 297 -3.87 24.58 -1.00
N PRO A 298 -2.57 24.83 -1.25
CA PRO A 298 -1.60 24.93 -0.18
C PRO A 298 -2.07 26.05 0.76
N ILE A 299 -2.24 25.72 2.03
CA ILE A 299 -2.73 26.67 3.05
C ILE A 299 -1.81 27.90 2.97
N PRO A 300 -2.33 29.09 2.59
CA PRO A 300 -1.49 30.26 2.45
C PRO A 300 -0.85 30.51 3.81
N SER A 301 0.48 30.56 3.83
CA SER A 301 1.25 30.72 5.05
C SER A 301 1.09 32.14 5.59
N THR A 302 -0.03 32.37 6.28
CA THR A 302 -0.38 33.64 6.93
C THR A 302 0.82 34.10 7.75
N PRO A 303 1.51 35.18 7.34
CA PRO A 303 2.71 35.59 8.04
C PRO A 303 2.32 35.99 9.46
N LEU A 304 2.95 35.38 10.46
CA LEU A 304 2.75 35.76 11.86
C LEU A 304 3.09 37.24 11.97
N GLN A 305 2.07 38.10 12.10
CA GLN A 305 2.30 39.50 12.40
C GLN A 305 2.84 39.58 13.83
N THR A 306 4.14 39.83 13.94
CA THR A 306 4.81 40.10 15.21
C THR A 306 4.05 41.24 15.90
N PRO A 307 3.48 41.03 17.11
CA PRO A 307 2.69 42.06 17.76
C PRO A 307 3.57 43.29 18.02
N LYS A 308 3.25 44.39 17.33
CA LYS A 308 4.01 45.63 17.36
C LYS A 308 4.04 46.17 18.79
N SER A 309 5.22 46.16 19.41
CA SER A 309 5.40 46.60 20.80
C SER A 309 5.10 48.09 20.95
N THR A 310 4.03 48.42 21.67
CA THR A 310 3.69 49.80 22.02
C THR A 310 4.68 50.31 23.07
N PRO A 311 5.47 51.36 22.79
CA PRO A 311 6.37 51.94 23.79
C PRO A 311 5.54 52.64 24.88
N LEU A 312 5.69 52.18 26.13
CA LEU A 312 4.95 52.73 27.26
C LEU A 312 5.64 54.00 27.76
N VAL A 313 5.12 55.17 27.36
CA VAL A 313 5.67 56.48 27.75
C VAL A 313 5.21 56.84 29.17
N THR A 314 6.06 56.54 30.16
CA THR A 314 5.85 56.94 31.56
C THR A 314 6.09 58.45 31.72
N MET A 315 5.03 59.23 31.83
CA MET A 315 5.13 60.67 32.02
C MET A 315 5.49 61.02 33.47
N GLN A 316 6.68 61.55 33.71
CA GLN A 316 7.02 62.16 35.01
C GLN A 316 6.33 63.52 35.15
N ALA A 317 5.75 63.77 36.33
CA ALA A 317 5.30 65.08 36.80
C ALA A 317 5.62 65.21 38.30
N THR A 318 5.77 66.45 38.78
CA THR A 318 6.66 66.75 39.94
C THR A 318 5.94 67.40 41.13
N ASN A 319 6.47 67.19 42.34
CA ASN A 319 6.25 67.85 43.64
C ASN A 319 5.48 69.21 43.62
N SER A 320 4.61 69.55 44.59
CA SER A 320 5.02 69.83 46.00
C SER A 320 3.88 70.39 46.90
N ILE A 321 3.89 70.06 48.22
CA ILE A 321 3.44 70.92 49.36
C ILE A 321 1.90 71.23 49.42
N THR A 322 1.17 71.67 50.48
CA THR A 322 1.36 72.19 51.88
C THR A 322 0.28 71.57 52.82
N PRO A 323 0.37 71.67 54.17
CA PRO A 323 -0.61 71.09 55.10
C PRO A 323 -1.65 72.07 55.69
N VAL A 324 -2.72 71.53 56.28
CA VAL A 324 -3.57 72.16 57.31
C VAL A 324 -3.87 71.11 58.41
N VAL A 325 -3.97 71.55 59.67
CA VAL A 325 -4.25 70.69 60.84
C VAL A 325 -5.40 71.25 61.65
N THR A 326 -6.41 70.43 61.95
CA THR A 326 -7.35 70.61 63.07
C THR A 326 -7.87 69.24 63.55
N PRO A 327 -7.87 68.96 64.87
CA PRO A 327 -8.38 67.70 65.42
C PRO A 327 -9.83 67.83 65.91
N PHE A 328 -10.62 66.74 65.84
CA PHE A 328 -11.75 66.56 66.76
C PHE A 328 -12.06 65.07 67.05
N ASN A 329 -12.56 64.83 68.26
CA ASN A 329 -12.95 63.55 68.86
C ASN A 329 -14.46 63.28 68.61
N THR A 330 -15.08 62.09 68.72
CA THR A 330 -14.61 60.72 69.03
C THR A 330 -15.54 59.67 68.32
N PRO A 331 -16.17 58.63 68.92
CA PRO A 331 -15.98 57.24 68.45
C PRO A 331 -17.27 56.59 67.89
N TYR A 332 -17.28 55.24 67.80
CA TYR A 332 -18.33 54.33 67.32
C TYR A 332 -18.48 54.26 65.78
N GLU A 333 -18.73 53.09 65.16
CA GLU A 333 -18.84 51.71 65.70
C GLU A 333 -18.24 50.67 64.74
N THR A 334 -17.87 49.51 65.27
CA THR A 334 -17.27 48.38 64.53
C THR A 334 -18.33 47.54 63.83
N LEU A 335 -18.19 47.29 62.53
CA LEU A 335 -18.67 46.07 61.90
C LEU A 335 -17.68 45.56 60.84
N ALA A 336 -17.59 44.24 60.72
CA ALA A 336 -16.53 43.59 59.95
C ALA A 336 -17.05 42.98 58.64
N SER A 337 -16.21 43.01 57.60
CA SER A 337 -16.22 41.99 56.56
C SER A 337 -14.84 41.85 55.90
N THR A 338 -14.26 40.66 56.12
CA THR A 338 -13.24 39.93 55.33
C THR A 338 -12.55 40.61 54.14
N ALA A 339 -11.23 40.55 54.13
CA ALA A 339 -10.39 40.98 53.01
C ALA A 339 -10.41 40.02 51.80
N ILE A 340 -10.23 40.58 50.60
CA ILE A 340 -9.66 39.86 49.45
C ILE A 340 -8.37 40.59 49.05
N LYS A 341 -7.23 39.94 49.27
CA LYS A 341 -5.93 40.40 48.73
C LYS A 341 -5.68 39.73 47.38
N THR A 342 -5.31 40.55 46.39
CA THR A 342 -4.24 40.36 45.41
C THR A 342 -3.61 38.96 45.32
N PRO A 343 -3.43 38.39 44.11
CA PRO A 343 -2.51 39.06 43.18
C PRO A 343 -2.85 39.04 41.68
N TYR A 344 -2.33 40.05 40.99
CA TYR A 344 -1.93 39.91 39.58
C TYR A 344 -0.62 39.09 39.56
N TYR A 345 -0.61 37.94 38.90
CA TYR A 345 0.62 37.28 38.49
C TYR A 345 0.47 36.75 37.06
N THR A 346 1.24 37.34 36.14
CA THR A 346 1.37 36.87 34.76
C THR A 346 2.34 35.69 34.72
N PRO A 347 1.93 34.49 34.29
CA PRO A 347 2.88 33.43 33.99
C PRO A 347 3.57 33.74 32.66
N LEU A 348 4.86 34.10 32.72
CA LEU A 348 5.76 33.99 31.58
C LEU A 348 6.43 32.62 31.60
N ALA A 349 6.82 32.15 30.41
CA ALA A 349 7.53 30.90 30.12
C ALA A 349 6.77 29.58 30.38
N SER A 350 6.29 28.97 29.30
CA SER A 350 6.22 27.52 29.14
C SER A 350 6.97 27.10 27.86
N THR A 351 8.31 27.10 27.93
CA THR A 351 9.16 26.50 26.90
C THR A 351 8.99 24.97 26.92
N ALA A 352 8.31 24.41 25.92
CA ALA A 352 8.07 22.97 25.81
C ALA A 352 8.36 22.42 24.40
N SER A 353 9.47 22.85 23.79
CA SER A 353 10.00 22.22 22.58
C SER A 353 10.87 21.02 22.97
N THR A 354 10.24 19.86 23.17
CA THR A 354 10.91 18.61 23.58
C THR A 354 10.46 17.40 22.74
N CYS A 355 10.67 17.46 21.43
CA CYS A 355 10.66 16.27 20.57
C CYS A 355 12.04 15.57 20.61
N GLN A 356 12.41 15.04 21.77
CA GLN A 356 13.62 14.23 21.97
C GLN A 356 13.36 13.07 22.94
N PRO A 357 12.97 11.89 22.45
CA PRO A 357 13.30 10.63 23.08
C PRO A 357 14.71 10.20 22.63
N THR A 358 15.73 10.52 23.42
CA THR A 358 17.11 10.10 23.15
C THR A 358 17.25 8.59 23.33
N MET A 359 17.14 7.81 22.25
CA MET A 359 17.36 6.37 22.28
C MET A 359 18.78 6.01 21.85
N SER A 360 19.68 5.85 22.84
CA SER A 360 20.86 5.01 22.68
C SER A 360 20.45 3.53 22.67
N PRO A 361 21.14 2.66 21.91
CA PRO A 361 20.65 1.31 21.64
C PRO A 361 20.93 0.33 22.79
N SER A 362 20.03 -0.64 22.96
CA SER A 362 20.35 -1.95 23.54
C SER A 362 19.71 -3.06 22.72
N SER A 363 20.28 -4.27 22.80
CA SER A 363 20.09 -5.32 21.79
C SER A 363 19.11 -6.42 22.21
N SER A 364 18.14 -6.73 21.35
CA SER A 364 17.84 -8.11 20.91
C SER A 364 16.73 -8.11 19.85
N SER A 365 17.00 -8.71 18.68
CA SER A 365 16.06 -8.77 17.57
C SER A 365 15.38 -10.14 17.49
N THR A 366 14.25 -10.30 18.17
CA THR A 366 13.31 -11.41 17.93
C THR A 366 12.11 -10.88 17.16
N TYR A 367 12.02 -11.24 15.88
CA TYR A 367 10.94 -10.81 14.98
C TYR A 367 9.65 -11.59 15.29
N ASP A 368 8.67 -10.94 15.91
CA ASP A 368 7.37 -11.54 16.21
C ASP A 368 6.49 -11.61 14.94
N ARG A 369 6.18 -12.84 14.51
CA ARG A 369 5.33 -13.13 13.34
C ARG A 369 3.83 -12.94 13.59
N THR A 370 3.41 -12.75 14.84
CA THR A 370 1.99 -12.86 15.25
C THR A 370 1.12 -11.72 14.71
N ASN A 371 1.69 -10.56 14.39
CA ASN A 371 0.90 -9.39 13.98
C ASN A 371 0.34 -9.47 12.55
N ILE A 372 1.09 -10.01 11.58
CA ILE A 372 0.61 -10.15 10.17
C ILE A 372 -0.61 -11.09 10.11
N MET A 373 -0.57 -12.22 10.82
CA MET A 373 -1.69 -13.17 10.88
C MET A 373 -2.93 -12.60 11.62
N LYS A 374 -2.74 -11.70 12.58
CA LYS A 374 -3.86 -11.00 13.25
C LYS A 374 -4.61 -10.04 12.32
N TYR A 375 -3.92 -9.44 11.35
CA TYR A 375 -4.55 -8.52 10.40
C TYR A 375 -5.60 -9.23 9.54
N LEU A 376 -5.26 -10.42 9.03
CA LEU A 376 -6.13 -11.24 8.18
C LEU A 376 -7.36 -11.78 8.91
N ASN A 377 -7.25 -12.16 10.20
CA ASN A 377 -8.36 -12.72 10.96
C ASN A 377 -9.42 -11.69 11.42
N ASN A 378 -9.15 -10.38 11.31
CA ASN A 378 -9.95 -9.33 11.94
C ASN A 378 -10.97 -8.63 11.03
N ARG A 379 -11.15 -9.06 9.76
CA ARG A 379 -12.22 -8.58 8.87
C ARG A 379 -12.94 -9.76 8.21
N ASN A 380 -14.25 -9.85 8.41
CA ASN A 380 -15.16 -10.90 7.92
C ASN A 380 -14.67 -12.36 8.05
N PRO A 381 -14.77 -12.97 9.24
CA PRO A 381 -14.70 -14.42 9.37
C PRO A 381 -15.99 -15.07 8.81
N VAL A 382 -16.02 -15.32 7.51
CA VAL A 382 -16.97 -16.29 6.94
C VAL A 382 -16.58 -17.67 7.46
N PHE A 383 -17.22 -18.07 8.55
CA PHE A 383 -16.90 -19.24 9.35
C PHE A 383 -17.23 -20.56 8.62
N PHE A 384 -16.43 -20.92 7.62
CA PHE A 384 -16.45 -22.28 7.09
C PHE A 384 -15.78 -23.23 8.07
N ILE A 385 -16.62 -23.80 8.95
CA ILE A 385 -16.26 -24.96 9.77
C ILE A 385 -15.95 -26.10 8.80
N MET A 386 -14.67 -26.49 8.66
CA MET A 386 -14.33 -27.78 8.09
C MET A 386 -14.83 -28.87 9.04
N LEU A 387 -16.04 -29.36 8.77
CA LEU A 387 -16.55 -30.60 9.34
C LEU A 387 -15.71 -31.76 8.79
N THR A 388 -14.73 -32.20 9.57
CA THR A 388 -14.00 -33.45 9.34
C THR A 388 -14.97 -34.62 9.45
N TYR A 389 -15.42 -35.15 8.31
CA TYR A 389 -16.20 -36.38 8.23
C TYR A 389 -15.40 -37.48 7.54
N PHE A 390 -14.89 -38.39 8.38
CA PHE A 390 -14.19 -39.65 8.08
C PHE A 390 -12.80 -39.51 7.42
#